data_AF-A0A061H121-F1
#
_entry.id   AF-A0A061H121-F1
#
_cell.length_a   1.000
_cell.length_b   1.000
_cell.length_c   1.000
_cell.angle_alpha   90.00
_cell.angle_beta   90.00
_cell.angle_gamma   90.00
#
_symmetry.space_group_name_H-M   'P 1'
#
loop_
_entity.id
_entity.type
_entity.pdbx_description
1 polymer ?
#
loop_
_entity_poly.entity_id
_entity_poly.type
_entity_poly.pdbx_seq_one_letter_code
_entity_poly.pdbx_strand_id
1 'polypeptide(L)'
;MPTPPSPVDLDEALRFFAFDVVTDLAFGQPLGLTRQRRDVLGVVDTLFVGFNRAVALALHPRLGRAVLGVLKLFTDPTAKLVGWSVDCIQGRLRRGDTSRRDMLSTFMRSRDPTTGRPLDLGQLLVAAFPVLTAGGDTTSATMAAFVALTHERPEVLQRLRDEVDGCGLSMPPTYAESIRHLPYFVAPSSVAAAAAAAAAATATATAPSSCPRAPR
;
A
#
# COMPACT_ATOMS: atom_id res chain seq x y z
N MET A 1 16.29 -32.10 16.19
CA MET A 1 14.93 -31.59 16.36
C MET A 1 14.80 -30.35 15.50
N PRO A 2 13.75 -30.20 14.66
CA PRO A 2 13.47 -28.92 14.02
C PRO A 2 13.22 -27.88 15.11
N THR A 3 13.88 -26.73 15.02
CA THR A 3 13.68 -25.60 15.93
C THR A 3 12.20 -25.22 15.97
N PRO A 4 11.62 -24.97 17.15
CA PRO A 4 10.24 -24.49 17.21
C PRO A 4 10.13 -23.20 16.39
N PRO A 5 9.02 -23.01 15.65
CA PRO A 5 8.85 -21.81 14.84
C PRO A 5 8.89 -20.59 15.76
N SER A 6 9.79 -19.65 15.46
CA SER A 6 9.83 -18.37 16.14
C SER A 6 8.52 -17.62 15.89
N PRO A 7 7.96 -16.90 16.89
CA PRO A 7 6.80 -16.04 16.68
C PRO A 7 7.06 -15.08 15.52
N VAL A 8 6.13 -14.98 14.58
CA VAL A 8 6.19 -14.05 13.45
C VAL A 8 5.20 -12.92 13.74
N ASP A 9 5.68 -11.68 13.71
CA ASP A 9 4.80 -10.53 13.70
C ASP A 9 4.12 -10.45 12.32
N LEU A 10 2.84 -10.82 12.28
CA LEU A 10 2.06 -10.82 11.05
C LEU A 10 1.73 -9.41 10.57
N ASP A 11 1.62 -8.43 11.47
CA ASP A 11 1.34 -7.05 11.08
C ASP A 11 2.51 -6.49 10.27
N GLU A 12 3.73 -6.63 10.80
CA GLU A 12 4.95 -6.20 10.11
C GLU A 12 5.15 -6.97 8.79
N ALA A 13 4.97 -8.29 8.79
CA ALA A 13 5.15 -9.11 7.60
C ALA A 13 4.16 -8.74 6.48
N LEU A 14 2.89 -8.54 6.81
CA LEU A 14 1.86 -8.15 5.84
C LEU A 14 2.05 -6.72 5.35
N ARG A 15 2.52 -5.81 6.22
CA ARG A 15 2.91 -4.45 5.86
C ARG A 15 4.04 -4.45 4.84
N PHE A 16 5.14 -5.17 5.10
CA PHE A 16 6.26 -5.29 4.15
C PHE A 16 5.84 -5.88 2.81
N PHE A 17 5.00 -6.92 2.83
CA PHE A 17 4.47 -7.53 1.62
C PHE A 17 3.63 -6.54 0.80
N ALA A 18 2.69 -5.83 1.46
CA ALA A 18 1.83 -4.85 0.79
C ALA A 18 2.65 -3.74 0.13
N PHE A 19 3.64 -3.16 0.83
CA PHE A 19 4.49 -2.12 0.27
C PHE A 19 5.36 -2.62 -0.89
N ASP A 20 5.89 -3.84 -0.84
CA ASP A 20 6.65 -4.42 -1.95
C ASP A 20 5.77 -4.63 -3.19
N VAL A 21 4.55 -5.15 -3.04
CA VAL A 21 3.61 -5.34 -4.15
C VAL A 21 3.21 -4.00 -4.76
N VAL A 22 2.85 -3.02 -3.92
CA VAL A 22 2.41 -1.70 -4.38
C VAL A 22 3.54 -0.96 -5.10
N THR A 23 4.77 -1.02 -4.59
CA THR A 23 5.92 -0.41 -5.26
C THR A 23 6.29 -1.12 -6.56
N ASP A 24 6.16 -2.44 -6.62
CA ASP A 24 6.35 -3.18 -7.87
C ASP A 24 5.30 -2.83 -8.93
N LEU A 25 4.07 -2.50 -8.54
CA LEU A 25 3.02 -2.01 -9.44
C LEU A 25 3.24 -0.55 -9.87
N ALA A 26 3.58 0.32 -8.91
CA ALA A 26 3.67 1.77 -9.11
C ALA A 26 4.99 2.23 -9.78
N PHE A 27 6.11 1.61 -9.43
CA PHE A 27 7.45 1.96 -9.89
C PHE A 27 8.12 0.86 -10.72
N GLY A 28 7.48 -0.32 -10.79
CA GLY A 28 8.01 -1.43 -11.56
C GLY A 28 9.13 -2.21 -10.89
N GLN A 29 9.39 -1.95 -9.60
CA GLN A 29 10.32 -2.70 -8.78
C GLN A 29 9.85 -2.70 -7.31
N PRO A 30 10.00 -3.82 -6.57
CA PRO A 30 9.74 -3.83 -5.14
C PRO A 30 10.85 -3.14 -4.36
N LEU A 31 10.54 -2.58 -3.19
CA LEU A 31 11.52 -2.02 -2.25
C LEU A 31 12.44 -3.10 -1.65
N GLY A 32 11.94 -4.33 -1.56
CA GLY A 32 12.65 -5.47 -1.01
C GLY A 32 12.50 -5.63 0.50
N LEU A 33 11.43 -5.06 1.09
CA LEU A 33 11.14 -5.10 2.52
C LEU A 33 10.95 -6.54 3.00
N THR A 34 10.18 -7.35 2.25
CA THR A 34 9.88 -8.74 2.56
C THR A 34 11.13 -9.61 2.49
N ARG A 35 11.95 -9.41 1.44
CA ARG A 35 13.18 -10.18 1.23
C ARG A 35 14.22 -9.91 2.30
N GLN A 36 14.34 -8.66 2.74
CA GLN A 36 15.31 -8.25 3.74
C GLN A 36 14.76 -8.36 5.18
N ARG A 37 13.45 -8.57 5.34
CA ARG A 37 12.71 -8.59 6.62
C ARG A 37 13.04 -7.38 7.50
N ARG A 38 13.15 -6.21 6.87
CA ARG A 38 13.46 -4.95 7.54
C ARG A 38 12.97 -3.78 6.70
N ASP A 39 12.66 -2.67 7.35
CA ASP A 39 12.45 -1.41 6.66
C ASP A 39 13.80 -0.89 6.11
N VAL A 40 14.07 -1.24 4.84
CA VAL A 40 15.34 -0.95 4.16
C VAL A 40 15.60 0.55 4.04
N LEU A 41 14.54 1.35 3.98
CA LEU A 41 14.65 2.79 3.76
C LEU A 41 14.21 3.63 4.97
N GLY A 42 13.59 3.03 6.00
CA GLY A 42 12.97 3.73 7.11
C GLY A 42 11.72 4.50 6.68
N VAL A 43 11.08 4.05 5.60
CA VAL A 43 10.08 4.82 4.84
C VAL A 43 8.67 4.40 5.19
N VAL A 44 8.47 3.17 5.64
CA VAL A 44 7.15 2.61 5.90
C VAL A 44 6.45 3.39 7.01
N ASP A 45 7.16 3.71 8.10
CA ASP A 45 6.60 4.54 9.18
C ASP A 45 6.67 6.03 8.87
N THR A 46 7.70 6.47 8.14
CA THR A 46 7.88 7.88 7.81
C THR A 46 6.82 8.37 6.82
N LEU A 47 6.35 7.54 5.89
CA LEU A 47 5.26 7.89 4.99
C LEU A 47 3.96 8.17 5.75
N PHE A 48 3.59 7.29 6.69
CA PHE A 48 2.38 7.46 7.48
C PHE A 48 2.44 8.70 8.37
N VAL A 49 3.56 8.89 9.09
CA VAL A 49 3.75 10.04 9.97
C VAL A 49 3.89 11.35 9.17
N GLY A 50 4.61 11.32 8.05
CA GLY A 50 4.82 12.45 7.16
C GLY A 50 3.52 12.90 6.50
N PHE A 51 2.71 11.96 6.02
CA PHE A 51 1.41 12.24 5.42
C PHE A 51 0.44 12.86 6.42
N ASN A 52 0.29 12.28 7.61
CA ASN A 52 -0.58 12.82 8.65
C ASN A 52 -0.13 14.21 9.12
N ARG A 53 1.18 14.43 9.26
CA ARG A 53 1.73 15.77 9.56
C ARG A 53 1.42 16.76 8.45
N ALA A 54 1.63 16.39 7.19
CA ALA A 54 1.36 17.26 6.04
C ALA A 54 -0.12 17.69 5.98
N VAL A 55 -1.05 16.75 6.20
CA VAL A 55 -2.49 17.05 6.28
C VAL A 55 -2.80 17.99 7.45
N ALA A 56 -2.26 17.72 8.64
CA ALA A 56 -2.47 18.58 9.82
C ALA A 56 -1.93 20.01 9.62
N LEU A 57 -0.77 20.15 8.95
CA LEU A 57 -0.15 21.43 8.60
C LEU A 57 -0.92 22.17 7.50
N ALA A 58 -1.50 21.44 6.53
CA ALA A 58 -2.34 22.00 5.48
C ALA A 58 -3.65 22.59 6.04
N LEU A 59 -4.21 21.96 7.08
CA LEU A 59 -5.37 22.49 7.82
C LEU A 59 -5.05 23.76 8.63
N HIS A 60 -3.77 24.03 8.93
CA HIS A 60 -3.32 25.20 9.70
C HIS A 60 -2.26 26.02 8.94
N PRO A 61 -2.62 26.74 7.87
CA PRO A 61 -1.68 27.33 6.91
C PRO A 61 -0.74 28.41 7.47
N ARG A 62 -1.03 28.98 8.64
CA ARG A 62 -0.13 29.91 9.35
C ARG A 62 0.96 29.17 10.13
N LEU A 63 0.59 28.08 10.82
CA LEU A 63 1.52 27.21 11.55
C LEU A 63 2.35 26.37 10.58
N GLY A 64 1.72 25.92 9.49
CA GLY A 64 2.34 25.23 8.36
C GLY A 64 3.57 25.94 7.82
N ARG A 65 3.48 27.24 7.54
CA ARG A 65 4.60 28.03 7.01
C ARG A 65 5.78 28.16 7.97
N ALA A 66 5.52 28.31 9.27
CA ALA A 66 6.58 28.42 10.28
C ALA A 66 7.28 27.08 10.51
N VAL A 67 6.51 25.99 10.62
CA VAL A 67 7.04 24.64 10.85
C VAL A 67 7.79 24.12 9.62
N LEU A 68 7.28 24.34 8.40
CA LEU A 68 7.95 23.89 7.18
C LEU A 68 9.31 24.57 6.97
N GLY A 69 9.46 25.83 7.41
CA GLY A 69 10.74 26.55 7.40
C GLY A 69 11.80 25.92 8.31
N VAL A 70 11.40 25.40 9.47
CA VAL A 70 12.28 24.72 10.43
C VAL A 70 12.52 23.26 10.04
N LEU A 71 11.50 22.57 9.51
CA LEU A 71 11.58 21.16 9.15
C LEU A 71 12.49 20.91 7.94
N LYS A 72 12.59 21.87 7.00
CA LYS A 72 13.56 21.83 5.89
C LYS A 72 15.03 21.74 6.33
N LEU A 73 15.33 22.03 7.60
CA LEU A 73 16.67 21.95 8.17
C LEU A 73 17.06 20.52 8.61
N PHE A 74 16.07 19.64 8.82
CA PHE A 74 16.30 18.24 9.13
C PHE A 74 16.14 17.41 7.86
N THR A 75 17.12 16.57 7.55
CA THR A 75 17.09 15.66 6.39
C THR A 75 15.81 14.83 6.40
N ASP A 76 14.96 15.06 5.42
CA ASP A 76 13.67 14.42 5.27
C ASP A 76 13.87 12.94 4.87
N PRO A 77 13.44 11.96 5.67
CA PRO A 77 13.54 10.55 5.30
C PRO A 77 12.79 10.23 4.01
N THR A 78 11.80 11.06 3.62
CA THR A 78 11.12 10.94 2.32
C THR A 78 12.05 11.21 1.14
N ALA A 79 13.15 11.94 1.32
CA ALA A 79 14.11 12.21 0.25
C ALA A 79 14.76 10.93 -0.30
N LYS A 80 14.99 9.93 0.56
CA LYS A 80 15.52 8.62 0.14
C LYS A 80 14.52 7.87 -0.73
N LEU A 81 13.24 7.90 -0.34
CA LEU A 81 12.17 7.30 -1.15
C LEU A 81 12.02 8.03 -2.48
N VAL A 82 12.00 9.36 -2.47
CA VAL A 82 11.90 10.16 -3.71
C VAL A 82 13.08 9.89 -4.63
N GLY A 83 14.30 9.82 -4.09
CA GLY A 83 15.49 9.45 -4.86
C GLY A 83 15.36 8.06 -5.49
N TRP A 84 14.96 7.06 -4.70
CA TRP A 84 14.71 5.71 -5.21
C TRP A 84 13.64 5.67 -6.30
N SER A 85 12.51 6.38 -6.11
CA SER A 85 11.43 6.46 -7.08
C SER A 85 11.88 7.13 -8.39
N VAL A 86 12.69 8.20 -8.28
CA VAL A 86 13.32 8.86 -9.43
C VAL A 86 14.19 7.87 -10.19
N ASP A 87 15.05 7.13 -9.49
CA ASP A 87 15.97 6.15 -10.11
C ASP A 87 15.21 5.04 -10.84
N CYS A 88 14.13 4.51 -10.25
CA CYS A 88 13.28 3.50 -10.86
C CYS A 88 12.63 4.01 -12.16
N ILE A 89 11.98 5.18 -12.11
CA ILE A 89 11.28 5.74 -13.27
C ILE A 89 12.28 6.15 -14.37
N GLN A 90 13.36 6.85 -14.03
CA GLN A 90 14.40 7.21 -14.99
C GLN A 90 15.08 5.98 -15.60
N GLY A 91 15.36 4.96 -14.78
CA GLY A 91 15.89 3.69 -15.24
C GLY A 91 14.98 3.04 -16.29
N ARG A 92 13.66 3.10 -16.08
CA ARG A 92 12.68 2.53 -17.00
C ARG A 92 12.47 3.37 -18.26
N LEU A 93 12.43 4.69 -18.13
CA LEU A 93 12.38 5.62 -19.27
C LEU A 93 13.59 5.43 -20.19
N ARG A 94 14.79 5.28 -19.64
CA ARG A 94 16.01 5.00 -20.40
C ARG A 94 15.95 3.70 -21.19
N ARG A 95 15.30 2.67 -20.65
CA ARG A 95 15.09 1.38 -21.34
C ARG A 95 13.98 1.44 -22.39
N GLY A 96 13.08 2.43 -22.32
CA GLY A 96 11.89 2.51 -23.17
C GLY A 96 10.91 1.34 -22.98
N ASP A 97 11.05 0.57 -21.91
CA ASP A 97 10.30 -0.68 -21.72
C ASP A 97 8.92 -0.42 -21.12
N THR A 98 7.91 -0.57 -21.97
CA THR A 98 6.48 -0.50 -21.63
C THR A 98 5.77 -1.83 -21.87
N SER A 99 6.52 -2.91 -22.08
CA SER A 99 5.97 -4.24 -22.39
C SER A 99 5.34 -4.91 -21.17
N ARG A 100 5.90 -4.67 -19.98
CA ARG A 100 5.35 -5.17 -18.72
C ARG A 100 4.01 -4.49 -18.40
N ARG A 101 3.06 -5.29 -17.92
CA ARG A 101 1.72 -4.82 -17.52
C ARG A 101 1.74 -4.37 -16.05
N ASP A 102 2.11 -3.12 -15.82
CA ASP A 102 2.05 -2.45 -14.52
C ASP A 102 1.50 -1.02 -14.63
N MET A 103 1.29 -0.36 -13.49
CA MET A 103 0.75 1.00 -13.48
C MET A 103 1.75 1.99 -14.07
N LEU A 104 3.05 1.83 -13.81
CA LEU A 104 4.09 2.68 -14.39
C LEU A 104 4.05 2.69 -15.93
N SER A 105 3.93 1.52 -16.56
CA SER A 105 3.84 1.42 -18.03
C SER A 105 2.56 2.04 -18.57
N THR A 106 1.51 2.08 -17.75
CA THR A 106 0.27 2.79 -18.09
C THR A 106 0.51 4.30 -18.03
N PHE A 107 1.13 4.81 -16.96
CA PHE A 107 1.47 6.22 -16.83
C PHE A 107 2.44 6.70 -17.93
N MET A 108 3.43 5.90 -18.31
CA MET A 108 4.36 6.21 -19.41
C MET A 108 3.66 6.27 -20.79
N ARG A 109 2.58 5.48 -20.98
CA ARG A 109 1.76 5.51 -22.19
C ARG A 109 0.76 6.65 -22.19
N SER A 110 0.35 7.12 -21.02
CA SER A 110 -0.53 8.28 -20.88
C SER A 110 0.08 9.53 -21.52
N ARG A 111 -0.82 10.42 -21.92
CA ARG A 111 -0.51 11.73 -22.48
C ARG A 111 -1.28 12.79 -21.71
N ASP A 112 -0.68 13.96 -21.58
CA ASP A 112 -1.36 15.13 -21.03
C ASP A 112 -2.57 15.48 -21.92
N PRO A 113 -3.79 15.59 -21.37
CA PRO A 113 -4.99 15.87 -22.15
C PRO A 113 -5.01 17.27 -22.78
N THR A 114 -4.27 18.23 -22.23
CA THR A 114 -4.20 19.60 -22.75
C THR A 114 -3.10 19.76 -23.79
N THR A 115 -1.93 19.16 -23.56
CA THR A 115 -0.76 19.35 -24.44
C THR A 115 -0.53 18.19 -25.42
N GLY A 116 -1.14 17.03 -25.20
CA GLY A 116 -0.94 15.82 -25.99
C GLY A 116 0.44 15.16 -25.81
N ARG A 117 1.29 15.70 -24.93
CA ARG A 117 2.67 15.24 -24.74
C ARG A 117 2.76 14.07 -23.76
N PRO A 118 3.80 13.22 -23.85
CA PRO A 118 4.12 12.25 -22.80
C PRO A 118 4.29 12.93 -21.45
N LEU A 119 3.92 12.24 -20.38
CA LEU A 119 4.15 12.72 -19.02
C LEU A 119 5.65 12.84 -18.75
N ASP A 120 6.06 13.96 -18.17
CA ASP A 120 7.43 14.14 -17.70
C ASP A 120 7.71 13.34 -16.42
N LEU A 121 8.98 13.30 -15.98
CA LEU A 121 9.38 12.60 -14.77
C LEU A 121 8.61 13.08 -13.53
N GLY A 122 8.38 14.39 -13.41
CA GLY A 122 7.66 14.96 -12.26
C GLY A 122 6.20 14.51 -12.25
N GLN A 123 5.54 14.55 -13.40
CA GLN A 123 4.17 14.08 -13.57
C GLN A 123 4.03 12.57 -13.31
N LEU A 124 5.00 11.76 -13.76
CA LEU A 124 5.03 10.33 -13.46
C LEU A 124 5.19 10.06 -11.96
N LEU A 125 6.05 10.81 -11.26
CA LEU A 125 6.19 10.71 -9.81
C LEU A 125 4.89 11.09 -9.11
N VAL A 126 4.27 12.21 -9.50
CA VAL A 126 2.98 12.67 -8.94
C VAL A 126 1.87 11.64 -9.15
N ALA A 127 1.87 10.91 -10.27
CA ALA A 127 0.90 9.84 -10.52
C ALA A 127 1.18 8.57 -9.70
N ALA A 128 2.45 8.20 -9.51
CA ALA A 128 2.84 6.95 -8.85
C ALA A 128 2.83 7.04 -7.31
N PHE A 129 3.19 8.19 -6.73
CA PHE A 129 3.29 8.35 -5.27
C PHE A 129 1.97 8.10 -4.51
N PRO A 130 0.80 8.60 -4.97
CA PRO A 130 -0.46 8.32 -4.30
C PRO A 130 -0.80 6.83 -4.24
N VAL A 131 -0.42 6.06 -5.26
CA VAL A 131 -0.61 4.59 -5.28
C VAL A 131 0.19 3.95 -4.14
N LEU A 132 1.42 4.40 -3.93
CA LEU A 132 2.26 3.95 -2.83
C LEU A 132 1.65 4.25 -1.46
N THR A 133 1.30 5.52 -1.22
CA THR A 133 0.85 5.97 0.10
C THR A 133 -0.54 5.44 0.44
N ALA A 134 -1.47 5.40 -0.52
CA ALA A 134 -2.82 4.92 -0.27
C ALA A 134 -2.90 3.39 -0.28
N GLY A 135 -2.17 2.73 -1.18
CA GLY A 135 -2.24 1.30 -1.39
C GLY A 135 -1.55 0.48 -0.31
N GLY A 136 -0.37 0.92 0.17
CA GLY A 136 0.43 0.15 1.12
C GLY A 136 -0.30 -0.07 2.45
N ASP A 137 -0.71 1.03 3.09
CA ASP A 137 -1.37 0.97 4.41
C ASP A 137 -2.72 0.25 4.34
N THR A 138 -3.60 0.61 3.40
CA THR A 138 -4.95 0.02 3.31
C THR A 138 -4.92 -1.47 2.97
N THR A 139 -4.00 -1.89 2.10
CA THR A 139 -3.85 -3.31 1.73
C THR A 139 -3.31 -4.11 2.91
N SER A 140 -2.30 -3.60 3.62
CA SER A 140 -1.76 -4.27 4.81
C SER A 140 -2.80 -4.44 5.90
N ALA A 141 -3.56 -3.39 6.20
CA ALA A 141 -4.66 -3.41 7.18
C ALA A 141 -5.77 -4.40 6.76
N THR A 142 -6.10 -4.45 5.47
CA THR A 142 -7.08 -5.40 4.93
C THR A 142 -6.61 -6.84 5.11
N MET A 143 -5.33 -7.14 4.83
CA MET A 143 -4.77 -8.47 5.04
C MET A 143 -4.74 -8.85 6.52
N ALA A 144 -4.34 -7.93 7.40
CA ALA A 144 -4.33 -8.17 8.85
C ALA A 144 -5.74 -8.45 9.38
N ALA A 145 -6.74 -7.65 8.96
CA ALA A 145 -8.14 -7.88 9.30
C ALA A 145 -8.65 -9.21 8.75
N PHE A 146 -8.24 -9.61 7.55
CA PHE A 146 -8.62 -10.90 6.97
C PHE A 146 -8.08 -12.07 7.79
N VAL A 147 -6.81 -12.01 8.21
CA VAL A 147 -6.20 -13.04 9.07
C VAL A 147 -6.90 -13.08 10.43
N ALA A 148 -7.18 -11.94 11.05
CA ALA A 148 -7.89 -11.88 12.32
C ALA A 148 -9.30 -12.50 12.22
N LEU A 149 -10.09 -12.10 11.22
CA LEU A 149 -11.46 -12.60 11.01
C LEU A 149 -11.50 -14.12 10.72
N THR A 150 -10.56 -14.63 9.93
CA THR A 150 -10.47 -16.06 9.64
C THR A 150 -9.94 -16.87 10.83
N HIS A 151 -9.12 -16.27 11.69
CA HIS A 151 -8.67 -16.90 12.92
C HIS A 151 -9.78 -16.98 13.97
N GLU A 152 -10.60 -15.94 14.10
CA GLU A 152 -11.74 -15.90 15.03
C GLU A 152 -12.90 -16.81 14.59
N ARG A 153 -12.99 -17.13 13.29
CA ARG A 153 -14.08 -17.90 12.68
C ARG A 153 -13.56 -19.12 11.92
N PRO A 154 -13.20 -20.20 12.61
CA PRO A 154 -12.60 -21.38 11.97
C PRO A 154 -13.49 -22.03 10.90
N GLU A 155 -14.82 -21.91 11.02
CA GLU A 155 -15.78 -22.37 10.02
C GLU A 155 -15.65 -21.62 8.68
N VAL A 156 -15.35 -20.32 8.73
CA VAL A 156 -15.08 -19.52 7.54
C VAL A 156 -13.77 -19.97 6.89
N LEU A 157 -12.73 -20.15 7.71
CA LEU A 157 -11.42 -20.59 7.23
C LEU A 157 -11.50 -21.96 6.56
N GLN A 158 -12.25 -22.90 7.15
CA GLN A 158 -12.44 -24.23 6.57
C GLN A 158 -13.13 -24.13 5.20
N ARG A 159 -14.22 -23.35 5.12
CA ARG A 159 -14.93 -23.16 3.85
C ARG A 159 -14.07 -22.50 2.77
N LEU A 160 -13.21 -21.55 3.13
CA LEU A 160 -12.25 -20.94 2.20
C LEU A 160 -11.23 -21.95 1.69
N ARG A 161 -10.71 -22.82 2.58
CA ARG A 161 -9.78 -23.88 2.20
C ARG A 161 -10.43 -24.89 1.26
N ASP A 162 -11.64 -25.35 1.60
CA ASP A 162 -12.38 -26.30 0.77
C ASP A 162 -12.65 -25.73 -0.63
N GLU A 163 -12.95 -24.42 -0.74
CA GLU A 163 -13.12 -23.73 -2.02
C GLU A 163 -11.81 -23.69 -2.82
N VAL A 164 -10.70 -23.28 -2.20
CA VAL A 164 -9.40 -23.16 -2.87
C VAL A 164 -8.87 -24.52 -3.31
N ASP A 165 -8.92 -25.52 -2.44
CA ASP A 165 -8.42 -26.88 -2.69
C ASP A 165 -9.30 -27.62 -3.72
N GLY A 166 -10.59 -27.31 -3.78
CA GLY A 166 -11.55 -27.94 -4.70
C GLY A 166 -11.46 -27.48 -6.16
N CYS A 167 -10.75 -26.39 -6.47
CA CYS A 167 -10.82 -25.74 -7.78
C CYS A 167 -9.65 -26.02 -8.73
N GLY A 168 -8.58 -26.67 -8.27
CA GLY A 168 -7.42 -27.00 -9.11
C GLY A 168 -6.79 -25.77 -9.78
N LEU A 169 -6.65 -24.67 -9.03
CA LEU A 169 -6.12 -23.41 -9.54
C LEU A 169 -4.68 -23.55 -10.05
N SER A 170 -4.33 -22.77 -11.06
CA SER A 170 -2.93 -22.57 -11.44
C SER A 170 -2.15 -21.90 -10.31
N MET A 171 -0.82 -22.10 -10.25
CA MET A 171 0.03 -21.50 -9.24
C MET A 171 1.12 -20.64 -9.91
N PRO A 172 1.05 -19.30 -9.81
CA PRO A 172 0.04 -18.49 -9.11
C PRO A 172 -1.30 -18.42 -9.86
N PRO A 173 -2.45 -18.29 -9.15
CA PRO A 173 -3.77 -18.24 -9.78
C PRO A 173 -3.93 -16.96 -10.60
N THR A 174 -4.54 -17.07 -11.77
CA THR A 174 -4.89 -15.91 -12.58
C THR A 174 -6.10 -15.18 -11.99
N TYR A 175 -6.24 -13.88 -12.30
CA TYR A 175 -7.41 -13.11 -11.90
C TYR A 175 -8.71 -13.72 -12.44
N ALA A 176 -8.71 -14.18 -13.70
CA ALA A 176 -9.87 -14.80 -14.33
C ALA A 176 -10.27 -16.11 -13.63
N GLU A 177 -9.30 -16.95 -13.26
CA GLU A 177 -9.57 -18.17 -12.50
C GLU A 177 -10.11 -17.85 -11.11
N SER A 178 -9.53 -16.86 -10.42
CA SER A 178 -9.95 -16.46 -9.08
C SER A 178 -11.42 -16.01 -9.05
N ILE A 179 -11.83 -15.16 -10.00
CA ILE A 179 -13.22 -14.69 -10.08
C ILE A 179 -14.19 -15.81 -10.42
N ARG A 180 -13.79 -16.76 -11.27
CA ARG A 180 -14.65 -17.84 -11.74
C ARG A 180 -14.80 -18.97 -10.71
N HIS A 181 -13.71 -19.28 -10.01
CA HIS A 181 -13.60 -20.48 -9.19
C HIS A 181 -13.61 -20.19 -7.69
N LEU A 182 -13.46 -18.94 -7.24
CA LEU A 182 -13.48 -18.59 -5.82
C LEU A 182 -14.65 -17.66 -5.44
N PRO A 183 -15.92 -18.02 -5.75
CA PRO A 183 -17.06 -17.14 -5.52
C PRO A 183 -17.25 -16.76 -4.04
N TYR A 184 -16.92 -17.64 -3.09
CA TYR A 184 -17.01 -17.35 -1.67
C TYR A 184 -15.91 -16.38 -1.22
N PHE A 185 -14.70 -16.49 -1.76
CA PHE A 185 -13.62 -15.53 -1.50
C PHE A 185 -13.89 -14.14 -2.11
N VAL A 186 -14.42 -14.05 -3.34
CA VAL A 186 -14.55 -12.76 -4.06
C VAL A 186 -15.92 -12.08 -3.92
N ALA A 187 -16.92 -12.74 -3.34
CA ALA A 187 -18.26 -12.17 -3.19
C ALA A 187 -18.25 -10.85 -2.38
N PRO A 188 -19.21 -9.93 -2.62
CA PRO A 188 -19.37 -8.73 -1.78
C PRO A 188 -19.66 -9.04 -0.31
N SER A 189 -20.24 -10.22 -0.03
CA SER A 189 -20.49 -10.75 1.32
C SER A 189 -19.33 -11.61 1.86
N SER A 190 -18.23 -11.70 1.13
CA SER A 190 -17.06 -12.49 1.51
C SER A 190 -16.35 -11.90 2.73
N VAL A 191 -15.49 -12.72 3.33
CA VAL A 191 -14.61 -12.27 4.40
C VAL A 191 -13.51 -11.34 3.89
N ALA A 192 -13.13 -11.42 2.61
CA ALA A 192 -12.24 -10.44 2.00
C ALA A 192 -12.90 -9.04 1.95
N ALA A 193 -14.17 -8.96 1.56
CA ALA A 193 -14.92 -7.71 1.56
C ALA A 193 -15.15 -7.18 2.98
N ALA A 194 -15.47 -8.06 3.94
CA ALA A 194 -15.60 -7.69 5.35
C ALA A 194 -14.28 -7.16 5.94
N ALA A 195 -13.15 -7.78 5.60
CA ALA A 195 -11.83 -7.33 6.02
C ALA A 195 -11.48 -5.95 5.46
N ALA A 196 -11.77 -5.70 4.18
CA ALA A 196 -11.57 -4.39 3.57
C ALA A 196 -12.44 -3.31 4.24
N ALA A 197 -13.71 -3.63 4.55
CA ALA A 197 -14.60 -2.73 5.27
C ALA A 197 -14.10 -2.45 6.71
N ALA A 198 -13.61 -3.46 7.42
CA ALA A 198 -13.02 -3.32 8.75
C ALA A 198 -11.78 -2.42 8.72
N ALA A 199 -10.88 -2.63 7.76
CA ALA A 199 -9.70 -1.78 7.57
C ALA A 199 -10.08 -0.31 7.31
N ALA A 200 -11.11 -0.07 6.47
CA ALA A 200 -11.61 1.28 6.21
C ALA A 200 -12.22 1.94 7.46
N ALA A 201 -12.94 1.17 8.29
CA ALA A 201 -13.52 1.65 9.54
C ALA A 201 -12.46 2.00 10.59
N THR A 202 -11.40 1.19 10.71
CA THR A 202 -10.28 1.47 11.62
C THR A 202 -9.55 2.75 11.22
N ALA A 203 -9.37 3.00 9.91
CA ALA A 203 -8.79 4.24 9.41
C ALA A 203 -9.62 5.50 9.75
N THR A 204 -10.95 5.36 9.85
CA THR A 204 -11.85 6.45 10.26
C THR A 204 -11.92 6.63 11.78
N ALA A 205 -11.76 5.56 12.56
CA ALA A 205 -11.78 5.59 14.02
C ALA A 205 -10.51 6.23 14.65
N THR A 206 -9.39 6.26 13.92
CA THR A 206 -8.16 6.95 14.35
C THR A 206 -8.17 8.47 14.13
N ALA A 207 -9.24 9.05 13.61
CA ALA A 207 -9.42 10.51 13.63
C ALA A 207 -9.64 10.97 15.09
N PRO A 208 -8.87 11.93 15.63
CA PRO A 208 -9.03 12.36 17.01
C PRO A 208 -10.44 12.91 17.18
N SER A 209 -11.21 12.31 18.08
CA SER A 209 -12.49 12.82 18.55
C SER A 209 -12.27 14.12 19.32
N SER A 210 -12.04 15.22 18.61
CA SER A 210 -11.98 16.55 19.21
C SER A 210 -13.40 17.07 19.40
N CYS A 211 -14.04 16.72 20.53
CA CYS A 211 -14.89 17.65 21.29
C CYS A 211 -15.39 17.00 22.60
N PRO A 212 -14.77 17.28 23.77
CA PRO A 212 -15.52 17.27 25.01
C PRO A 212 -16.30 18.59 25.09
N ARG A 213 -17.63 18.46 25.10
CA ARG A 213 -18.58 19.47 25.55
C ARG A 213 -18.00 20.24 26.75
N ALA A 214 -17.83 21.56 26.61
CA ALA A 214 -17.48 22.42 27.73
C ALA A 214 -18.60 22.39 28.78
N PRO A 215 -18.29 22.26 30.08
CA PRO A 215 -19.26 22.51 31.13
C PRO A 215 -19.21 23.98 31.59
N ARG A 216 -20.43 24.52 31.73
CA ARG A 216 -20.87 25.81 32.30
C ARG A 216 -20.88 27.02 31.37
#